data_AF-A0AAV4RNL0-F1
#
_entry.id   AF-A0AAV4RNL0-F1
#
_cell.length_a   1.000
_cell.length_b   1.000
_cell.length_c   1.000
_cell.angle_alpha   90.00
_cell.angle_beta   90.00
_cell.angle_gamma   90.00
#
_symmetry.space_group_name_H-M   'P 1'
#
loop_
_entity.id
_entity.type
_entity.pdbx_description
1 polymer ?
#
loop_
_entity_poly.entity_id
_entity_poly.type
_entity_poly.pdbx_seq_one_letter_code
_entity_poly.pdbx_strand_id
1 'polypeptide(L)'
;MDKLTTIKICRKRFDILKEGLRRCLNNFRAEQPHRHAFYYTSMLLTERVWTNEEMLNCLDEITVEMVQDSIPMLLSRIHIEALIYGNLNKKTALDLMNIVECTLKKNVGSKYLMPSQLVREREIQLSDGCHYVYEVINEIHSSSAVETYYQCGVQETRANMLLELLAEIINEPCYNYLRTQEQLGYIVASGARRSSGAQGLRIIVQSEKSPTFVDGRIESFIQYFDKHIQELTDEEFQNHVQSLTSLRLEKPKKLVVQCAKYWLEISSRQYNFNRESIEVACLATITKEELYSFF
;
A
#
# COMPACT_ATOMS: atom_id res chain seq x y z
N MET A 1 25.26 0.02 12.82
CA MET A 1 25.61 -1.27 12.23
C MET A 1 26.26 -2.22 13.24
N ASP A 2 27.24 -1.77 14.02
CA ASP A 2 27.94 -2.66 14.98
C ASP A 2 26.99 -3.42 15.90
N LYS A 3 26.05 -2.70 16.52
CA LYS A 3 25.04 -3.32 17.39
C LYS A 3 24.22 -4.37 16.65
N LEU A 4 23.86 -4.18 15.37
CA LEU A 4 23.10 -5.17 14.60
C LEU A 4 23.91 -6.45 14.37
N THR A 5 25.21 -6.31 14.08
CA THR A 5 26.10 -7.46 13.76
C THR A 5 26.60 -8.22 14.99
N THR A 6 26.58 -7.60 16.18
CA THR A 6 27.15 -8.19 17.40
C THR A 6 26.16 -8.23 18.57
N ILE A 7 24.87 -8.06 18.31
CA ILE A 7 23.86 -8.06 19.37
C ILE A 7 23.85 -9.42 20.08
N LYS A 8 23.93 -9.37 21.41
CA LYS A 8 23.61 -10.50 22.28
C LYS A 8 22.20 -10.27 22.81
N ILE A 9 21.29 -11.16 22.47
CA ILE A 9 19.89 -11.04 22.86
C ILE A 9 19.77 -11.44 24.32
N CYS A 10 19.26 -10.51 25.13
CA CYS A 10 18.93 -10.79 26.53
C CYS A 10 17.60 -11.54 26.59
N ARG A 11 17.61 -12.74 27.18
CA ARG A 11 16.42 -13.59 27.34
C ARG A 11 15.23 -12.84 27.95
N LYS A 12 15.44 -12.11 29.05
CA LYS A 12 14.38 -11.30 29.68
C LYS A 12 13.76 -10.28 28.72
N ARG A 13 14.57 -9.63 27.87
CA ARG A 13 14.06 -8.66 26.90
C ARG A 13 13.34 -9.35 25.74
N PHE A 14 13.86 -10.50 25.30
CA PHE A 14 13.22 -11.35 24.30
C PHE A 14 11.83 -11.78 24.77
N ASP A 15 11.69 -12.31 25.98
CA ASP A 15 10.39 -12.78 26.51
C ASP A 15 9.36 -11.64 26.56
N ILE A 16 9.76 -10.45 27.01
CA ILE A 16 8.89 -9.26 27.05
C ILE A 16 8.45 -8.85 25.63
N LEU A 17 9.36 -8.87 24.65
CA LEU A 17 9.03 -8.49 23.27
C LEU A 17 8.20 -9.56 22.57
N LYS A 18 8.45 -10.85 22.82
CA LYS A 18 7.67 -11.98 22.32
C LYS A 18 6.23 -11.91 22.83
N GLU A 19 6.05 -11.65 24.12
CA GLU A 19 4.72 -11.46 24.70
C GLU A 19 4.03 -10.18 24.17
N GLY A 20 4.79 -9.10 23.99
CA GLY A 20 4.29 -7.89 23.32
C GLY A 20 3.79 -8.17 21.90
N LEU A 21 4.55 -8.91 21.10
CA LEU A 21 4.17 -9.32 19.74
C LEU A 21 2.92 -10.22 19.76
N ARG A 22 2.85 -11.21 20.66
CA ARG A 22 1.67 -12.06 20.84
C ARG A 22 0.42 -11.24 21.10
N ARG A 23 0.51 -10.28 22.01
CA ARG A 23 -0.58 -9.34 22.30
C ARG A 23 -0.95 -8.49 21.10
N CYS A 24 0.01 -7.95 20.36
CA CYS A 24 -0.26 -7.16 19.15
C CYS A 24 -1.00 -7.98 18.09
N LEU A 25 -0.55 -9.21 17.82
CA LEU A 25 -1.19 -10.11 16.85
C LEU A 25 -2.61 -10.51 17.30
N ASN A 26 -2.82 -10.82 18.58
CA ASN A 26 -4.15 -11.12 19.13
C ASN A 26 -5.08 -9.90 19.11
N ASN A 27 -4.57 -8.72 19.46
CA ASN A 27 -5.35 -7.48 19.49
C ASN A 27 -5.86 -7.07 18.11
N PHE A 28 -5.28 -7.60 17.02
CA PHE A 28 -5.82 -7.39 15.68
C PHE A 28 -7.30 -7.77 15.61
N ARG A 29 -7.76 -8.80 16.34
CA ARG A 29 -9.19 -9.18 16.39
C ARG A 29 -10.12 -8.07 16.87
N ALA A 30 -9.61 -7.14 17.68
CA ALA A 30 -10.35 -6.00 18.22
C ALA A 30 -10.22 -4.73 17.36
N GLU A 31 -9.47 -4.77 16.26
CA GLU A 31 -9.42 -3.66 15.30
C GLU A 31 -10.79 -3.46 14.62
N GLN A 32 -10.98 -2.25 14.09
CA GLN A 32 -12.22 -1.86 13.42
C GLN A 32 -12.49 -2.71 12.17
N PRO A 33 -13.74 -3.05 11.84
CA PRO A 33 -14.10 -3.87 10.69
C PRO A 33 -13.48 -3.41 9.36
N HIS A 34 -13.43 -2.10 9.08
CA HIS A 34 -12.80 -1.60 7.84
C HIS A 34 -11.31 -1.93 7.74
N ARG A 35 -10.59 -2.02 8.88
CA ARG A 35 -9.19 -2.44 8.90
C ARG A 35 -9.03 -3.93 8.62
N HIS A 36 -10.00 -4.74 9.04
CA HIS A 36 -10.05 -6.16 8.68
C HIS A 36 -10.30 -6.35 7.19
N ALA A 37 -11.26 -5.62 6.62
CA ALA A 37 -11.50 -5.64 5.17
C ALA A 37 -10.21 -5.32 4.40
N PHE A 38 -9.54 -4.20 4.74
CA PHE A 38 -8.26 -3.83 4.14
C PHE A 38 -7.16 -4.89 4.27
N TYR A 39 -7.05 -5.49 5.45
CA TYR A 39 -6.08 -6.55 5.72
C TYR A 39 -6.34 -7.78 4.84
N TYR A 40 -7.58 -8.27 4.80
CA TYR A 40 -7.93 -9.47 4.04
C TYR A 40 -7.85 -9.23 2.52
N THR A 41 -8.28 -8.07 2.01
CA THR A 41 -8.09 -7.70 0.59
C THR A 41 -6.61 -7.73 0.22
N SER A 42 -5.74 -7.13 1.06
CA SER A 42 -4.30 -7.13 0.82
C SER A 42 -3.70 -8.54 0.87
N MET A 43 -4.17 -9.36 1.81
CA MET A 43 -3.73 -10.75 1.96
C MET A 43 -4.11 -11.60 0.74
N LEU A 44 -5.36 -11.54 0.28
CA LEU A 44 -5.88 -12.34 -0.84
C LEU A 44 -5.17 -12.02 -2.16
N LEU A 45 -4.73 -10.77 -2.32
CA LEU A 45 -4.12 -10.30 -3.56
C LEU A 45 -2.59 -10.43 -3.58
N THR A 46 -1.93 -10.73 -2.46
CA THR A 46 -0.45 -10.81 -2.41
C THR A 46 0.05 -12.24 -2.63
N GLU A 47 1.04 -12.44 -3.52
CA GLU A 47 1.60 -13.78 -3.83
C GLU A 47 2.07 -14.54 -2.58
N ARG A 48 2.70 -13.84 -1.63
CA ARG A 48 3.28 -14.44 -0.42
C ARG A 48 3.01 -13.56 0.78
N VAL A 49 2.15 -14.04 1.67
CA VAL A 49 1.77 -13.34 2.89
C VAL A 49 1.54 -14.37 3.99
N TRP A 50 1.86 -14.00 5.23
CA TRP A 50 1.60 -14.82 6.40
C TRP A 50 0.50 -14.18 7.23
N THR A 51 -0.50 -14.96 7.61
CA THR A 51 -1.62 -14.46 8.41
C THR A 51 -1.20 -14.21 9.85
N ASN A 52 -1.97 -13.40 10.57
CA ASN A 52 -1.74 -13.20 12.00
C ASN A 52 -1.86 -14.51 12.78
N GLU A 53 -2.73 -15.42 12.34
CA GLU A 53 -2.90 -16.74 12.94
C GLU A 53 -1.69 -17.65 12.70
N GLU A 54 -1.17 -17.70 11.46
CA GLU A 54 0.06 -18.45 11.14
C GLU A 54 1.26 -17.92 11.94
N MET A 55 1.41 -16.60 12.03
CA MET A 55 2.46 -15.97 12.84
C MET A 55 2.31 -16.30 14.33
N LEU A 56 1.07 -16.32 14.86
CA LEU A 56 0.80 -16.68 16.26
C LEU A 56 1.10 -18.15 16.53
N ASN A 57 0.71 -19.06 15.63
CA ASN A 57 0.94 -20.50 15.76
C ASN A 57 2.43 -20.83 15.80
N CYS A 58 3.23 -20.16 14.98
CA CYS A 58 4.69 -20.32 14.98
C CYS A 58 5.37 -19.64 16.18
N LEU A 59 4.72 -18.66 16.82
CA LEU A 59 5.37 -17.83 17.83
C LEU A 59 5.82 -18.65 19.05
N ASP A 60 5.05 -19.65 19.47
CA ASP A 60 5.39 -20.47 20.64
C ASP A 60 6.71 -21.24 20.45
N GLU A 61 6.99 -21.69 19.24
CA GLU A 61 8.20 -22.44 18.89
C GLU A 61 9.47 -21.57 18.87
N ILE A 62 9.34 -20.24 18.69
CA ILE A 62 10.49 -19.35 18.58
C ILE A 62 11.20 -19.23 19.94
N THR A 63 12.47 -19.62 19.98
CA THR A 63 13.33 -19.45 21.16
C THR A 63 14.31 -18.28 21.00
N VAL A 64 14.90 -17.84 22.12
CA VAL A 64 15.92 -16.78 22.09
C VAL A 64 17.17 -17.23 21.32
N GLU A 65 17.51 -18.52 21.40
CA GLU A 65 18.62 -19.13 20.67
C GLU A 65 18.36 -19.10 19.16
N MET A 66 17.16 -19.46 18.71
CA MET A 66 16.79 -19.38 17.28
C MET A 66 16.91 -17.96 16.72
N VAL A 67 16.49 -16.94 17.48
CA VAL A 67 16.64 -15.53 17.06
C VAL A 67 18.11 -15.11 17.09
N GLN A 68 18.87 -15.56 18.08
CA GLN A 68 20.31 -15.26 18.17
C GLN A 68 21.08 -15.85 16.98
N ASP A 69 20.74 -17.08 16.59
CA ASP A 69 21.39 -17.83 15.50
C ASP A 69 20.91 -17.37 14.12
N SER A 70 19.70 -16.81 14.01
CA SER A 70 19.20 -16.27 12.74
C SER A 70 19.86 -14.96 12.30
N ILE A 71 20.42 -14.18 13.24
CA ILE A 71 21.12 -12.91 12.91
C ILE A 71 22.29 -13.13 11.94
N PRO A 72 23.30 -13.99 12.23
CA PRO A 72 24.38 -14.23 11.28
C PRO A 72 23.88 -14.86 9.98
N MET A 73 22.85 -15.71 10.04
CA MET A 73 22.24 -16.30 8.84
C MET A 73 21.62 -15.21 7.94
N LEU A 74 20.79 -14.33 8.49
CA LEU A 74 20.13 -13.24 7.79
C LEU A 74 21.13 -12.25 7.20
N LEU A 75 22.20 -11.95 7.92
CA LEU A 75 23.22 -11.00 7.47
C LEU A 75 24.31 -11.63 6.60
N SER A 76 24.34 -12.97 6.45
CA SER A 76 25.37 -13.67 5.68
C SER A 76 25.35 -13.32 4.19
N ARG A 77 24.17 -13.05 3.63
CA ARG A 77 23.98 -12.64 2.24
C ARG A 77 22.93 -11.56 2.14
N ILE A 78 23.32 -10.36 1.75
CA ILE A 78 22.40 -9.21 1.67
C ILE A 78 22.62 -8.42 0.38
N HIS A 79 21.60 -7.65 0.03
CA HIS A 79 21.68 -6.56 -0.93
C HIS A 79 21.28 -5.29 -0.19
N ILE A 80 22.04 -4.22 -0.38
CA ILE A 80 21.78 -2.94 0.28
C ILE A 80 21.44 -1.93 -0.80
N GLU A 81 20.23 -1.40 -0.70
CA GLU A 81 19.79 -0.25 -1.47
C GLU A 81 19.57 0.90 -0.49
N ALA A 82 20.18 2.05 -0.76
CA ALA A 82 20.23 3.15 0.19
C ALA A 82 19.99 4.48 -0.50
N LEU A 83 19.17 5.33 0.13
CA LEU A 83 19.00 6.72 -0.21
C LEU A 83 19.68 7.59 0.85
N ILE A 84 20.71 8.33 0.45
CA ILE A 84 21.37 9.32 1.32
C ILE A 84 21.06 10.70 0.75
N TYR A 85 20.23 11.46 1.47
CA TYR A 85 19.66 12.71 0.98
C TYR A 85 19.67 13.79 2.07
N GLY A 86 20.17 14.98 1.75
CA GLY A 86 20.23 16.12 2.68
C GLY A 86 21.53 16.92 2.60
N ASN A 87 21.93 17.51 3.73
CA ASN A 87 23.12 18.35 3.84
C ASN A 87 24.41 17.52 3.95
N LEU A 88 24.85 16.95 2.84
CA LEU A 88 26.07 16.17 2.75
C LEU A 88 26.59 16.17 1.30
N ASN A 89 27.90 16.02 1.14
CA ASN A 89 28.51 15.90 -0.19
C ASN A 89 28.61 14.42 -0.61
N LYS A 90 28.89 14.20 -1.90
CA LYS A 90 29.02 12.86 -2.49
C LYS A 90 30.06 11.99 -1.75
N LYS A 91 31.18 12.58 -1.33
CA LYS A 91 32.25 11.84 -0.64
C LYS A 91 31.74 11.30 0.70
N THR A 92 31.10 12.14 1.51
CA THR A 92 30.49 11.74 2.78
C THR A 92 29.43 10.65 2.59
N ALA A 93 28.61 10.74 1.55
CA ALA A 93 27.63 9.70 1.23
C ALA A 93 28.29 8.33 0.96
N LEU A 94 29.35 8.32 0.14
CA LEU A 94 30.11 7.11 -0.17
C LEU A 94 30.83 6.57 1.07
N ASP A 95 31.42 7.44 1.89
CA ASP A 95 32.08 7.07 3.14
C ASP A 95 31.08 6.41 4.11
N LEU A 96 29.85 6.92 4.22
CA LEU A 96 28.79 6.32 5.03
C LEU A 96 28.42 4.91 4.55
N MET A 97 28.26 4.70 3.25
CA MET A 97 28.00 3.34 2.74
C MET A 97 29.19 2.41 2.91
N ASN A 98 30.42 2.92 2.73
CA ASN A 98 31.63 2.15 2.99
C ASN A 98 31.71 1.69 4.45
N ILE A 99 31.32 2.53 5.41
CA ILE A 99 31.24 2.13 6.83
C ILE A 99 30.26 0.97 7.00
N VAL A 100 29.06 1.06 6.42
CA VAL A 100 28.03 0.01 6.51
C VAL A 100 28.55 -1.31 5.91
N GLU A 101 29.09 -1.27 4.69
CA GLU A 101 29.62 -2.45 4.01
C GLU A 101 30.81 -3.07 4.74
N CYS A 102 31.77 -2.26 5.18
CA CYS A 102 32.95 -2.73 5.89
C CYS A 102 32.58 -3.38 7.22
N THR A 103 31.66 -2.80 7.99
CA THR A 103 31.18 -3.41 9.24
C THR A 103 30.52 -4.77 8.99
N LEU A 104 29.69 -4.90 7.96
CA LEU A 104 29.03 -6.17 7.60
C LEU A 104 30.02 -7.23 7.12
N LYS A 105 30.96 -6.86 6.25
CA LYS A 105 32.02 -7.77 5.78
C LYS A 105 32.92 -8.22 6.94
N LYS A 106 33.33 -7.29 7.81
CA LYS A 106 34.24 -7.57 8.93
C LYS A 106 33.60 -8.43 10.02
N ASN A 107 32.37 -8.11 10.44
CA ASN A 107 31.77 -8.73 11.63
C ASN A 107 31.03 -10.03 11.33
N VAL A 108 30.43 -10.16 10.15
CA VAL A 108 29.58 -11.33 9.79
C VAL A 108 29.96 -11.98 8.46
N GLY A 109 31.03 -11.53 7.79
CA GLY A 109 31.47 -12.10 6.53
C GLY A 109 30.45 -11.98 5.40
N SER A 110 29.62 -10.92 5.45
CA SER A 110 28.48 -10.76 4.54
C SER A 110 28.91 -10.76 3.07
N LYS A 111 28.16 -11.50 2.25
CA LYS A 111 28.32 -11.58 0.79
C LYS A 111 27.14 -10.91 0.10
N TYR A 112 27.30 -10.58 -1.18
CA TYR A 112 26.21 -10.05 -1.97
C TYR A 112 25.19 -11.15 -2.30
N LEU A 113 23.90 -10.79 -2.31
CA LEU A 113 22.87 -11.61 -2.94
C LEU A 113 23.06 -11.64 -4.45
N MET A 114 22.76 -12.77 -5.08
CA MET A 114 22.76 -12.87 -6.54
C MET A 114 21.56 -12.09 -7.09
N PRO A 115 21.67 -11.46 -8.28
CA PRO A 115 20.56 -10.73 -8.88
C PRO A 115 19.27 -11.56 -9.01
N SER A 116 19.37 -12.85 -9.29
CA SER A 116 18.23 -13.78 -9.38
C SER A 116 17.49 -14.00 -8.05
N GLN A 117 18.12 -13.71 -6.92
CA GLN A 117 17.52 -13.83 -5.59
C GLN A 117 16.76 -12.56 -5.18
N LEU A 118 16.89 -11.47 -5.94
CA LEU A 118 16.17 -10.20 -5.70
C LEU A 118 14.75 -10.26 -6.25
N VAL A 119 14.00 -11.30 -5.86
CA VAL A 119 12.62 -11.56 -6.27
C VAL A 119 11.72 -10.39 -5.85
N ARG A 120 10.79 -10.01 -6.72
CA ARG A 120 9.75 -9.02 -6.44
C ARG A 120 8.47 -9.75 -6.06
N GLU A 121 7.73 -9.16 -5.14
CA GLU A 121 6.35 -9.58 -4.86
C GLU A 121 5.46 -9.28 -6.07
N ARG A 122 4.42 -10.10 -6.22
CA ARG A 122 3.43 -9.97 -7.30
C ARG A 122 2.05 -9.84 -6.68
N GLU A 123 1.18 -9.13 -7.38
CA GLU A 123 -0.25 -9.15 -7.10
C GLU A 123 -0.93 -10.20 -7.96
N ILE A 124 -1.96 -10.87 -7.41
CA ILE A 124 -2.81 -11.80 -8.14
C ILE A 124 -3.58 -11.05 -9.22
N GLN A 125 -3.54 -11.55 -10.45
CA GLN A 125 -4.34 -11.04 -11.55
C GLN A 125 -5.74 -11.66 -11.51
N LEU A 126 -6.76 -10.83 -11.35
CA LEU A 126 -8.16 -11.22 -11.44
C LEU A 126 -8.54 -11.48 -12.91
N SER A 127 -9.48 -12.41 -13.13
CA SER A 127 -9.97 -12.72 -14.49
C SER A 127 -11.05 -11.71 -14.92
N ASP A 128 -11.13 -11.42 -16.22
CA ASP A 128 -12.14 -10.50 -16.74
C ASP A 128 -13.57 -10.99 -16.43
N GLY A 129 -14.43 -10.08 -15.98
CA GLY A 129 -15.82 -10.39 -15.63
C GLY A 129 -16.00 -11.24 -14.37
N CYS A 130 -14.94 -11.46 -13.57
CA CYS A 130 -15.04 -12.21 -12.33
C CYS A 130 -15.63 -11.36 -11.19
N HIS A 131 -16.21 -12.05 -10.21
CA HIS A 131 -16.62 -11.48 -8.94
C HIS A 131 -16.33 -12.49 -7.83
N TYR A 132 -15.44 -12.13 -6.90
CA TYR A 132 -15.03 -12.96 -5.78
C TYR A 132 -15.39 -12.26 -4.48
N VAL A 133 -15.97 -13.01 -3.54
CA VAL A 133 -16.35 -12.52 -2.23
C VAL A 133 -15.64 -13.34 -1.17
N TYR A 134 -15.02 -12.66 -0.21
CA TYR A 134 -14.42 -13.26 0.97
C TYR A 134 -14.99 -12.59 2.22
N GLU A 135 -15.64 -13.38 3.07
CA GLU A 135 -16.34 -12.88 4.25
C GLU A 135 -15.67 -13.38 5.54
N VAL A 136 -15.54 -12.47 6.51
CA VAL A 136 -15.05 -12.78 7.86
C VAL A 136 -15.91 -12.04 8.87
N ILE A 137 -16.17 -12.69 10.00
CA ILE A 137 -16.92 -12.11 11.11
C ILE A 137 -15.96 -11.42 12.07
N ASN A 138 -16.25 -10.16 12.42
CA ASN A 138 -15.60 -9.49 13.54
C ASN A 138 -16.38 -9.81 14.83
N GLU A 139 -15.75 -10.50 15.77
CA GLU A 139 -16.40 -10.94 17.01
C GLU A 139 -16.55 -9.81 18.07
N ILE A 140 -15.91 -8.66 17.85
CA ILE A 140 -15.81 -7.58 18.83
C ILE A 140 -16.74 -6.41 18.50
N HIS A 141 -16.80 -5.99 17.24
CA HIS A 141 -17.61 -4.86 16.80
C HIS A 141 -18.91 -5.35 16.17
N SER A 142 -20.03 -4.72 16.55
CA SER A 142 -21.35 -5.04 15.96
C SER A 142 -21.57 -4.47 14.56
N SER A 143 -20.71 -3.55 14.12
CA SER A 143 -20.73 -3.00 12.76
C SER A 143 -20.03 -3.91 11.76
N SER A 144 -20.41 -3.85 10.50
CA SER A 144 -19.78 -4.53 9.37
C SER A 144 -18.92 -3.57 8.54
N ALA A 145 -18.06 -4.10 7.68
CA ALA A 145 -17.40 -3.31 6.64
C ALA A 145 -17.27 -4.10 5.34
N VAL A 146 -17.30 -3.38 4.22
CA VAL A 146 -17.07 -3.89 2.87
C VAL A 146 -15.95 -3.06 2.24
N GLU A 147 -14.97 -3.73 1.65
CA GLU A 147 -14.02 -3.11 0.71
C GLU A 147 -14.20 -3.79 -0.65
N THR A 148 -14.71 -3.06 -1.63
CA THR A 148 -14.83 -3.51 -3.01
C THR A 148 -13.63 -3.00 -3.79
N TYR A 149 -12.90 -3.90 -4.45
CA TYR A 149 -11.69 -3.58 -5.22
C TYR A 149 -11.85 -3.96 -6.69
N TYR A 150 -11.77 -2.95 -7.56
CA TYR A 150 -11.82 -3.07 -9.01
C TYR A 150 -10.40 -2.98 -9.57
N GLN A 151 -9.77 -4.13 -9.81
CA GLN A 151 -8.41 -4.20 -10.36
C GLN A 151 -8.42 -3.73 -11.82
N CYS A 152 -7.56 -2.77 -12.17
CA CYS A 152 -7.50 -2.16 -13.50
C CYS A 152 -6.13 -2.36 -14.19
N GLY A 153 -5.36 -3.36 -13.76
CA GLY A 153 -4.11 -3.76 -14.39
C GLY A 153 -2.85 -3.19 -13.74
N VAL A 154 -1.79 -3.07 -14.54
CA VAL A 154 -0.45 -2.67 -14.09
C VAL A 154 -0.27 -1.15 -14.08
N GLN A 155 0.72 -0.68 -13.33
CA GLN A 155 1.10 0.73 -13.28
C GLN A 155 1.86 1.14 -14.54
N GLU A 156 1.25 2.04 -15.31
CA GLU A 156 1.82 2.69 -16.48
C GLU A 156 1.40 4.16 -16.49
N THR A 157 2.19 5.06 -17.07
CA THR A 157 1.92 6.51 -16.99
C THR A 157 0.48 6.88 -17.39
N ARG A 158 -0.04 6.32 -18.49
CA ARG A 158 -1.41 6.61 -18.95
C ARG A 158 -2.46 6.01 -18.02
N ALA A 159 -2.33 4.72 -17.69
CA ALA A 159 -3.25 4.01 -16.79
C ALA A 159 -3.28 4.62 -15.37
N ASN A 160 -2.12 5.05 -14.86
CA ASN A 160 -2.01 5.74 -13.58
C ASN A 160 -2.83 7.03 -13.58
N MET A 161 -2.75 7.82 -14.66
CA MET A 161 -3.47 9.09 -14.76
C MET A 161 -4.96 8.91 -14.98
N LEU A 162 -5.38 7.90 -15.75
CA LEU A 162 -6.80 7.54 -15.86
C LEU A 162 -7.38 7.13 -14.50
N LEU A 163 -6.70 6.25 -13.77
CA LEU A 163 -7.14 5.81 -12.45
C LEU A 163 -7.16 6.95 -11.41
N GLU A 164 -6.13 7.80 -11.37
CA GLU A 164 -6.08 8.94 -10.44
C GLU A 164 -7.14 9.99 -10.76
N LEU A 165 -7.39 10.26 -12.06
CA LEU A 165 -8.44 11.18 -12.47
C LEU A 165 -9.83 10.62 -12.14
N LEU A 166 -10.07 9.33 -12.40
CA LEU A 166 -11.29 8.65 -11.98
C LEU A 166 -11.46 8.72 -10.45
N ALA A 167 -10.40 8.45 -9.69
CA ALA A 167 -10.40 8.51 -8.24
C ALA A 167 -10.69 9.93 -7.70
N GLU A 168 -10.18 10.97 -8.34
CA GLU A 168 -10.49 12.38 -8.00
C GLU A 168 -11.97 12.70 -8.25
N ILE A 169 -12.51 12.29 -9.40
CA ILE A 169 -13.90 12.58 -9.80
C ILE A 169 -14.90 11.79 -8.96
N ILE A 170 -14.64 10.51 -8.68
CA ILE A 170 -15.57 9.64 -7.95
C ILE A 170 -15.63 9.95 -6.44
N ASN A 171 -14.60 10.60 -5.88
CA ASN A 171 -14.45 10.77 -4.44
C ASN A 171 -15.62 11.53 -3.79
N GLU A 172 -15.97 12.70 -4.32
CA GLU A 172 -17.08 13.50 -3.78
C GLU A 172 -18.44 12.83 -4.00
N PRO A 173 -18.81 12.36 -5.20
CA PRO A 173 -20.07 11.66 -5.42
C PRO A 173 -20.21 10.39 -4.59
N CYS A 174 -19.15 9.60 -4.45
CA CYS A 174 -19.12 8.40 -3.62
C CYS A 174 -19.42 8.73 -2.16
N TYR A 175 -18.75 9.76 -1.63
CA TYR A 175 -18.99 10.20 -0.26
C TYR A 175 -20.43 10.73 -0.12
N ASN A 176 -20.87 11.65 -0.98
CA ASN A 176 -22.20 12.22 -0.90
C ASN A 176 -23.31 11.15 -1.00
N TYR A 177 -23.23 10.24 -1.95
CA TYR A 177 -24.23 9.20 -2.17
C TYR A 177 -24.29 8.21 -1.00
N LEU A 178 -23.16 7.58 -0.65
CA LEU A 178 -23.14 6.50 0.34
C LEU A 178 -23.18 7.03 1.79
N ARG A 179 -22.56 8.19 2.07
CA ARG A 179 -22.49 8.78 3.41
C ARG A 179 -23.64 9.74 3.69
N THR A 180 -23.86 10.73 2.82
CA THR A 180 -24.77 11.84 3.13
C THR A 180 -26.23 11.47 2.85
N GLN A 181 -26.50 10.84 1.70
CA GLN A 181 -27.85 10.49 1.25
C GLN A 181 -28.32 9.16 1.83
N GLU A 182 -27.56 8.08 1.60
CA GLU A 182 -27.90 6.73 2.07
C GLU A 182 -27.58 6.47 3.56
N GLN A 183 -26.76 7.35 4.16
CA GLN A 183 -26.39 7.29 5.58
C GLN A 183 -25.81 5.94 6.03
N LEU A 184 -25.04 5.25 5.17
CA LEU A 184 -24.60 3.88 5.42
C LEU A 184 -23.65 3.76 6.61
N GLY A 185 -22.82 4.76 6.87
CA GLY A 185 -22.00 4.79 8.09
C GLY A 185 -20.91 5.84 8.01
N TYR A 186 -20.19 6.08 9.11
CA TYR A 186 -19.26 7.21 9.22
C TYR A 186 -18.04 7.07 8.30
N ILE A 187 -17.60 5.84 8.06
CA ILE A 187 -16.42 5.56 7.25
C ILE A 187 -16.91 5.17 5.86
N VAL A 188 -16.80 6.12 4.94
CA VAL A 188 -16.97 5.92 3.49
C VAL A 188 -15.77 6.56 2.83
N ALA A 189 -15.01 5.79 2.06
CA ALA A 189 -13.89 6.32 1.30
C ALA A 189 -13.76 5.60 -0.04
N SER A 190 -13.32 6.31 -1.06
CA SER A 190 -12.91 5.74 -2.34
C SER A 190 -11.50 6.22 -2.71
N GLY A 191 -10.86 5.53 -3.64
CA GLY A 191 -9.60 6.00 -4.21
C GLY A 191 -8.77 4.89 -4.84
N ALA A 192 -7.59 5.25 -5.33
CA ALA A 192 -6.67 4.29 -5.93
C ALA A 192 -6.00 3.42 -4.87
N ARG A 193 -5.97 2.10 -5.12
CA ARG A 193 -5.11 1.12 -4.42
C ARG A 193 -3.97 0.74 -5.36
N ARG A 194 -2.75 0.72 -4.83
CA ARG A 194 -1.53 0.29 -5.55
C ARG A 194 -0.76 -0.69 -4.70
N SER A 195 -0.37 -1.82 -5.30
CA SER A 195 0.47 -2.83 -4.65
C SER A 195 1.20 -3.67 -5.68
N SER A 196 2.46 -4.01 -5.41
CA SER A 196 3.28 -4.89 -6.25
C SER A 196 3.27 -4.58 -7.77
N GLY A 197 3.15 -3.29 -8.13
CA GLY A 197 3.09 -2.83 -9.51
C GLY A 197 1.71 -2.92 -10.17
N ALA A 198 0.71 -3.53 -9.52
CA ALA A 198 -0.69 -3.48 -9.92
C ALA A 198 -1.42 -2.28 -9.28
N GLN A 199 -2.60 -1.96 -9.81
CA GLN A 199 -3.46 -0.90 -9.32
C GLN A 199 -4.94 -1.15 -9.60
N GLY A 200 -5.80 -0.40 -8.92
CA GLY A 200 -7.24 -0.42 -9.13
C GLY A 200 -7.99 0.58 -8.26
N LEU A 201 -9.27 0.76 -8.53
CA LEU A 201 -10.16 1.57 -7.72
C LEU A 201 -10.62 0.75 -6.51
N ARG A 202 -10.69 1.36 -5.33
CA ARG A 202 -11.34 0.75 -4.17
C ARG A 202 -12.41 1.65 -3.59
N ILE A 203 -13.44 1.04 -3.02
CA ILE A 203 -14.47 1.69 -2.22
C ILE A 203 -14.57 0.93 -0.90
N ILE A 204 -14.49 1.64 0.22
CA ILE A 204 -14.61 1.06 1.57
C ILE A 204 -15.72 1.74 2.36
N VAL A 205 -16.61 0.93 2.93
CA VAL A 205 -17.75 1.39 3.73
C VAL A 205 -17.80 0.58 5.03
N GLN A 206 -17.81 1.25 6.19
CA GLN A 206 -18.16 0.63 7.47
C GLN A 206 -19.58 1.05 7.86
N SER A 207 -20.43 0.08 8.19
CA SER A 207 -21.87 0.27 8.39
C SER A 207 -22.42 -0.55 9.55
N GLU A 208 -23.58 -0.17 10.08
CA GLU A 208 -24.38 -1.04 10.96
C GLU A 208 -25.27 -2.03 10.18
N LYS A 209 -25.32 -1.91 8.85
CA LYS A 209 -26.08 -2.80 7.96
C LYS A 209 -25.28 -4.07 7.64
N SER A 210 -25.92 -5.07 7.03
CA SER A 210 -25.22 -6.28 6.59
C SER A 210 -24.24 -6.00 5.44
N PRO A 211 -23.11 -6.74 5.34
CA PRO A 211 -22.16 -6.60 4.23
C PRO A 211 -22.84 -6.69 2.86
N THR A 212 -23.70 -7.69 2.64
CA THR A 212 -24.42 -7.89 1.37
C THR A 212 -25.29 -6.70 0.98
N PHE A 213 -25.92 -6.05 1.96
CA PHE A 213 -26.71 -4.84 1.68
C PHE A 213 -25.79 -3.68 1.27
N VAL A 214 -24.70 -3.48 2.00
CA VAL A 214 -23.72 -2.41 1.72
C VAL A 214 -23.08 -2.60 0.36
N ASP A 215 -22.66 -3.82 0.03
CA ASP A 215 -22.10 -4.19 -1.28
C ASP A 215 -23.08 -3.88 -2.41
N GLY A 216 -24.35 -4.28 -2.29
CA GLY A 216 -25.39 -3.92 -3.25
C GLY A 216 -25.60 -2.40 -3.39
N ARG A 217 -25.36 -1.61 -2.32
CA ARG A 217 -25.40 -0.14 -2.39
C ARG A 217 -24.17 0.46 -3.07
N ILE A 218 -23.00 -0.14 -2.92
CA ILE A 218 -21.79 0.23 -3.67
C ILE A 218 -22.04 0.01 -5.16
N GLU A 219 -22.58 -1.14 -5.56
CA GLU A 219 -22.93 -1.42 -6.96
C GLU A 219 -24.00 -0.46 -7.51
N SER A 220 -25.02 -0.14 -6.69
CA SER A 220 -26.03 0.87 -7.04
C SER A 220 -25.40 2.25 -7.25
N PHE A 221 -24.37 2.60 -6.45
CA PHE A 221 -23.61 3.83 -6.62
C PHE A 221 -22.79 3.82 -7.92
N ILE A 222 -22.13 2.70 -8.29
CA ILE A 222 -21.41 2.60 -9.56
C ILE A 222 -22.36 2.83 -10.75
N GLN A 223 -23.56 2.26 -10.73
CA GLN A 223 -24.58 2.51 -11.77
C GLN A 223 -25.09 3.95 -11.80
N TYR A 224 -25.19 4.60 -10.63
CA TYR A 224 -25.51 6.03 -10.55
C TYR A 224 -24.36 6.87 -11.11
N PHE A 225 -23.12 6.51 -10.79
CA PHE A 225 -21.92 7.23 -11.21
C PHE A 225 -21.66 7.11 -12.72
N ASP A 226 -22.04 5.99 -13.36
CA ASP A 226 -22.01 5.82 -14.81
C ASP A 226 -22.70 6.99 -15.55
N LYS A 227 -23.90 7.37 -15.10
CA LYS A 227 -24.60 8.53 -15.67
C LYS A 227 -23.89 9.84 -15.36
N HIS A 228 -23.39 9.99 -14.13
CA HIS A 228 -22.70 11.19 -13.70
C HIS A 228 -21.42 11.46 -14.52
N ILE A 229 -20.63 10.42 -14.80
CA ILE A 229 -19.40 10.56 -15.59
C ILE A 229 -19.68 10.84 -17.07
N GLN A 230 -20.78 10.30 -17.62
CA GLN A 230 -21.23 10.61 -18.99
C GLN A 230 -21.72 12.06 -19.12
N GLU A 231 -22.44 12.56 -18.12
CA GLU A 231 -23.02 13.91 -18.10
C GLU A 231 -22.03 15.00 -17.68
N LEU A 232 -20.81 14.62 -17.31
CA LEU A 232 -19.76 15.55 -16.90
C LEU A 232 -19.52 16.61 -17.96
N THR A 233 -19.68 17.87 -17.58
CA THR A 233 -19.43 18.99 -18.49
C THR A 233 -17.93 19.14 -18.75
N ASP A 234 -17.58 19.75 -19.88
CA ASP A 234 -16.16 19.98 -20.20
C ASP A 234 -15.50 20.92 -19.18
N GLU A 235 -16.27 21.84 -18.60
CA GLU A 235 -15.80 22.73 -17.53
C GLU A 235 -15.49 21.95 -16.25
N GLU A 236 -16.39 21.08 -15.79
CA GLU A 236 -16.17 20.24 -14.60
C GLU A 236 -14.98 19.30 -14.80
N PHE A 237 -14.90 18.64 -15.96
CA PHE A 237 -13.78 17.78 -16.31
C PHE A 237 -12.44 18.54 -16.24
N GLN A 238 -12.37 19.74 -16.84
CA GLN A 238 -11.16 20.55 -16.79
C GLN A 238 -10.83 21.02 -15.37
N ASN A 239 -11.83 21.32 -14.54
CA ASN A 239 -11.62 21.66 -13.13
C ASN A 239 -11.01 20.48 -12.35
N HIS A 240 -11.46 19.24 -12.57
CA HIS A 240 -10.85 18.05 -11.97
C HIS A 240 -9.41 17.84 -12.47
N VAL A 241 -9.15 17.98 -13.77
CA VAL A 241 -7.80 17.90 -14.35
C VAL A 241 -6.87 18.95 -13.72
N GLN A 242 -7.33 20.19 -13.52
CA GLN A 242 -6.57 21.26 -12.90
C GLN A 242 -6.35 21.02 -11.39
N SER A 243 -7.35 20.52 -10.68
CA SER A 243 -7.26 20.12 -9.26
C SER A 243 -6.16 19.06 -9.09
N LEU A 244 -6.27 17.97 -9.85
CA LEU A 244 -5.30 16.89 -9.80
C LEU A 244 -3.89 17.35 -10.23
N THR A 245 -3.79 18.18 -11.26
CA THR A 245 -2.51 18.78 -11.67
C THR A 245 -1.86 19.57 -10.53
N SER A 246 -2.64 20.41 -9.84
CA SER A 246 -2.16 21.24 -8.73
C SER A 246 -1.69 20.37 -7.56
N LEU A 247 -2.46 19.32 -7.22
CA LEU A 247 -2.10 18.36 -6.17
C LEU A 247 -0.80 17.63 -6.51
N ARG A 248 -0.65 17.16 -7.76
CA ARG A 248 0.52 16.42 -8.23
C ARG A 248 1.79 17.26 -8.30
N LEU A 249 1.67 18.55 -8.62
CA LEU A 249 2.79 19.49 -8.70
C LEU A 249 3.15 20.16 -7.36
N GLU A 250 2.41 19.89 -6.28
CA GLU A 250 2.72 20.48 -4.98
C GLU A 250 4.15 20.12 -4.55
N LYS A 251 4.98 21.16 -4.37
CA LYS A 251 6.37 20.98 -3.96
C LYS A 251 6.44 20.60 -2.49
N PRO A 252 7.20 19.55 -2.13
CA PRO A 252 7.34 19.17 -0.74
C PRO A 252 8.00 20.27 0.09
N LYS A 253 7.32 20.65 1.18
CA LYS A 253 7.73 21.76 2.07
C LYS A 253 8.82 21.38 3.07
N LYS A 254 9.13 20.08 3.19
CA LYS A 254 10.11 19.54 4.14
C LYS A 254 11.00 18.50 3.46
N LEU A 255 12.28 18.47 3.86
CA LEU A 255 13.27 17.50 3.36
C LEU A 255 12.79 16.05 3.47
N VAL A 256 12.15 15.70 4.60
CA VAL A 256 11.64 14.34 4.84
C VAL A 256 10.57 13.92 3.83
N VAL A 257 9.75 14.87 3.36
CA VAL A 257 8.69 14.58 2.38
C VAL A 257 9.34 14.31 1.03
N GLN A 258 10.30 15.13 0.61
CA GLN A 258 11.05 14.87 -0.64
C GLN A 258 11.84 13.55 -0.58
N CYS A 259 12.45 13.25 0.58
CA CYS A 259 13.15 11.99 0.81
C CYS A 259 12.21 10.79 0.66
N ALA A 260 11.02 10.85 1.26
CA ALA A 260 10.01 9.80 1.14
C ALA A 260 9.56 9.59 -0.30
N LYS A 261 9.41 10.65 -1.10
CA LYS A 261 9.07 10.55 -2.53
C LYS A 261 10.13 9.78 -3.32
N TYR A 262 11.41 10.13 -3.15
CA TYR A 262 12.50 9.39 -3.78
C TYR A 262 12.61 7.96 -3.27
N TRP A 263 12.40 7.76 -1.97
CA TRP A 263 12.44 6.42 -1.38
C TRP A 263 11.32 5.53 -1.93
N LEU A 264 10.13 6.07 -2.21
CA LEU A 264 9.04 5.34 -2.83
C LEU A 264 9.42 4.84 -4.24
N GLU A 265 10.06 5.67 -5.06
CA GLU A 265 10.55 5.27 -6.39
C GLU A 265 11.61 4.16 -6.33
N ILE A 266 12.47 4.21 -5.32
CA ILE A 266 13.51 3.22 -5.06
C ILE A 266 12.91 1.91 -4.54
N SER A 267 12.10 1.96 -3.49
CA SER A 267 11.53 0.77 -2.84
C SER A 267 10.51 0.04 -3.72
N SER A 268 9.77 0.77 -4.56
CA SER A 268 8.91 0.20 -5.60
C SER A 268 9.69 -0.28 -6.84
N ARG A 269 10.98 0.04 -6.93
CA ARG A 269 11.90 -0.25 -8.04
C ARG A 269 11.38 0.26 -9.40
N GLN A 270 10.74 1.43 -9.38
CA GLN A 270 10.28 2.14 -10.58
C GLN A 270 11.25 3.25 -10.99
N TYR A 271 11.97 3.84 -10.04
CA TYR A 271 13.03 4.84 -10.25
C TYR A 271 12.63 6.05 -11.12
N ASN A 272 11.34 6.41 -11.14
CA ASN A 272 10.85 7.53 -11.92
C ASN A 272 10.87 8.81 -11.08
N PHE A 273 12.04 9.39 -10.88
CA PHE A 273 12.21 10.59 -10.04
C PHE A 273 11.57 11.87 -10.62
N ASN A 274 11.20 11.86 -11.91
CA ASN A 274 10.51 12.96 -12.58
C ASN A 274 9.03 12.63 -12.83
N ARG A 275 8.47 11.67 -12.09
CA ARG A 275 7.12 11.14 -12.29
C ARG A 275 6.09 12.24 -12.38
N GLU A 276 6.13 13.24 -11.50
CA GLU A 276 5.12 14.29 -11.46
C GLU A 276 5.04 15.07 -12.76
N SER A 277 6.18 15.47 -13.32
CA SER A 277 6.21 16.19 -14.60
C SER A 277 5.72 15.32 -15.76
N ILE A 278 6.12 14.05 -15.79
CA ILE A 278 5.73 13.09 -16.85
C ILE A 278 4.24 12.79 -16.78
N GLU A 279 3.74 12.47 -15.58
CA GLU A 279 2.34 12.10 -15.35
C GLU A 279 1.41 13.31 -15.54
N VAL A 280 1.80 14.53 -15.12
CA VAL A 280 1.02 15.76 -15.38
C VAL A 280 0.97 16.10 -16.88
N ALA A 281 2.07 15.95 -17.60
CA ALA A 281 2.07 16.14 -19.06
C ALA A 281 1.13 15.14 -19.75
N CYS A 282 1.10 13.88 -19.27
CA CYS A 282 0.16 12.88 -19.75
C CYS A 282 -1.30 13.24 -19.39
N LEU A 283 -1.56 13.66 -18.16
CA LEU A 283 -2.89 14.04 -17.67
C LEU A 283 -3.52 15.14 -18.54
N ALA A 284 -2.75 16.13 -18.98
CA ALA A 284 -3.21 17.21 -19.84
C ALA A 284 -3.70 16.75 -21.24
N THR A 285 -3.43 15.50 -21.61
CA THR A 285 -3.82 14.92 -22.91
C THR A 285 -4.92 13.85 -22.78
N ILE A 286 -5.44 13.61 -21.56
CA ILE A 286 -6.58 12.69 -21.35
C ILE A 286 -7.87 13.41 -21.75
N THR A 287 -8.74 12.68 -22.44
CA THR A 287 -10.05 13.17 -22.87
C THR A 287 -11.17 12.59 -22.00
N LYS A 288 -12.34 13.23 -22.01
CA LYS A 288 -13.52 12.74 -21.29
C LYS A 288 -13.98 11.40 -21.84
N GLU A 289 -13.92 11.22 -23.16
CA GLU A 289 -14.29 9.99 -23.84
C GLU A 289 -13.38 8.82 -23.45
N GLU A 290 -12.07 9.07 -23.33
CA GLU A 290 -11.12 8.07 -22.90
C GLU A 290 -11.31 7.71 -21.42
N LEU A 291 -11.55 8.69 -20.55
CA LEU A 291 -11.86 8.44 -19.15
C LEU A 291 -13.14 7.61 -19.01
N TYR A 292 -14.18 7.94 -19.77
CA TYR A 292 -15.43 7.19 -19.78
C TYR A 292 -15.26 5.78 -20.34
N SER A 293 -14.43 5.58 -21.38
CA SER A 293 -14.10 4.25 -21.89
C SER A 293 -13.26 3.41 -20.93
N PHE A 294 -12.53 4.06 -20.01
CA PHE A 294 -11.74 3.38 -18.97
C PHE A 294 -12.62 2.94 -17.79
N PHE A 295 -13.68 3.67 -17.49
CA PHE A 295 -14.70 3.33 -16.50
C PHE A 295 -15.59 2.17 -17.01
#